data_AF-A0A4S2G5L4-F1
#
_entry.id   AF-A0A4S2G5L4-F1
#
_cell.length_a   1.000
_cell.length_b   1.000
_cell.length_c   1.000
_cell.angle_alpha   90.00
_cell.angle_beta   90.00
_cell.angle_gamma   90.00
#
_symmetry.space_group_name_H-M   'P 1'
#
loop_
_entity.id
_entity.type
_entity.pdbx_description
1 polymer ?
#
loop_
_entity_poly.entity_id
_entity_poly.type
_entity_poly.pdbx_seq_one_letter_code
_entity_poly.pdbx_strand_id
1 'polypeptide(L)'
;MTTIIPNNMRTIFPMSLKTSFVFAVMLILSSCMTTKTEDKDISLKDTSEHIVKVSDLISKYEWIHLDSIPNASIGNAARIIEHNGRIYILDLTSRKEVLTFGADGKFLNTIGVQGNGHGEYPDILDFAVNTTNGDIAILSPASTVYVYNEVGNFIRSVKLTESLLWHIIFTQGHYICSTDHCTYTEGDDAFLIYTFTSDFKPEGKYIPVLPQQMPSTAMFEGLLSSQGDTGYYMDMFTHSLYEINNSGIPDLLFTFSLPDAMPNSVFGESMEFYMQQTKHDWIKTFIPLQDSFLLTYVVNGNLCMAEISNEGKIKVSGLIGGILPKMFPAAHGSILSPVTREEYQTEWLGIPEEELTIKDMEGNLLLLRWHLNETTPF
;
A
#
# COMPACT_ATOMS: atom_id res chain seq x y z
N MET A 1 -48.59 -63.06 -61.61
CA MET A 1 -47.41 -63.86 -61.98
C MET A 1 -46.18 -63.00 -61.83
N THR A 2 -45.24 -63.53 -61.05
CA THR A 2 -43.84 -63.14 -60.81
C THR A 2 -43.09 -62.69 -62.07
N THR A 3 -42.32 -61.61 -62.00
CA THR A 3 -40.91 -61.61 -62.47
C THR A 3 -40.10 -60.43 -61.90
N ILE A 4 -38.84 -60.74 -61.56
CA ILE A 4 -37.77 -59.96 -60.91
C ILE A 4 -36.96 -59.18 -61.97
N ILE A 5 -36.21 -58.11 -61.60
CA ILE A 5 -34.89 -57.62 -62.14
C ILE A 5 -34.64 -56.12 -61.72
N PRO A 6 -33.41 -55.61 -61.43
CA PRO A 6 -32.57 -55.84 -60.24
C PRO A 6 -32.09 -54.52 -59.54
N ASN A 7 -31.27 -54.67 -58.48
CA ASN A 7 -30.53 -53.63 -57.78
C ASN A 7 -29.53 -52.86 -58.68
N ASN A 8 -29.40 -51.54 -58.45
CA ASN A 8 -28.18 -50.79 -58.76
C ASN A 8 -27.71 -50.01 -57.52
N MET A 9 -26.68 -50.55 -56.90
CA MET A 9 -25.89 -49.96 -55.81
C MET A 9 -24.83 -49.06 -56.43
N ARG A 10 -24.80 -47.76 -56.09
CA ARG A 10 -23.61 -46.92 -56.27
C ARG A 10 -22.99 -46.65 -54.90
N THR A 11 -21.87 -47.31 -54.69
CA THR A 11 -20.90 -47.17 -53.60
C THR A 11 -20.36 -45.73 -53.53
N ILE A 12 -20.54 -45.07 -52.38
CA ILE A 12 -19.74 -43.91 -51.97
C ILE A 12 -18.55 -44.46 -51.18
N PHE A 13 -17.34 -44.32 -51.72
CA PHE A 13 -16.11 -44.68 -51.03
C PHE A 13 -15.90 -43.76 -49.82
N PRO A 14 -15.51 -44.28 -48.65
CA PRO A 14 -15.16 -43.45 -47.51
C PRO A 14 -13.83 -42.73 -47.79
N MET A 15 -13.88 -41.41 -47.80
CA MET A 15 -12.70 -40.53 -47.82
C MET A 15 -11.86 -40.87 -46.58
N SER A 16 -10.56 -41.05 -46.77
CA SER A 16 -9.72 -41.77 -45.82
C SER A 16 -9.65 -41.08 -44.45
N LEU A 17 -9.84 -41.87 -43.40
CA LEU A 17 -9.75 -41.47 -41.98
C LEU A 17 -8.38 -40.86 -41.60
N LYS A 18 -7.38 -40.96 -42.47
CA LYS A 18 -6.01 -40.47 -42.25
C LYS A 18 -5.86 -38.96 -42.47
N THR A 19 -6.64 -38.34 -43.36
CA THR A 19 -6.53 -36.88 -43.60
C THR A 19 -7.22 -36.05 -42.52
N SER A 20 -8.26 -36.58 -41.86
CA SER A 20 -8.94 -35.92 -40.74
C SER A 20 -8.10 -35.89 -39.47
N PHE A 21 -7.23 -36.88 -39.25
CA PHE A 21 -6.36 -36.94 -38.08
C PHE A 21 -5.21 -35.92 -38.15
N VAL A 22 -4.69 -35.66 -39.35
CA VAL A 22 -3.61 -34.68 -39.57
C VAL A 22 -4.09 -33.24 -39.35
N PHE A 23 -5.34 -32.92 -39.70
CA PHE A 23 -5.94 -31.62 -39.43
C PHE A 23 -6.23 -31.38 -37.93
N ALA A 24 -6.62 -32.43 -37.19
CA ALA A 24 -6.82 -32.34 -35.74
C ALA A 24 -5.49 -32.14 -34.97
N VAL A 25 -4.39 -32.75 -35.44
CA VAL A 25 -3.06 -32.59 -34.82
C VAL A 25 -2.46 -31.20 -35.11
N MET A 26 -2.72 -30.59 -36.28
CA MET A 26 -2.30 -29.21 -36.56
C MET A 26 -3.05 -28.16 -35.72
N LEU A 27 -4.32 -28.39 -35.38
CA LEU A 27 -5.09 -27.47 -34.53
C LEU A 27 -4.62 -27.48 -33.07
N ILE A 28 -4.04 -28.58 -32.60
CA ILE A 28 -3.47 -28.68 -31.23
C ILE A 28 -2.12 -27.96 -31.12
N LEU A 29 -1.38 -27.81 -32.23
CA LEU A 29 -0.08 -27.12 -32.26
C LEU A 29 -0.20 -25.59 -32.32
N SER A 30 -1.40 -25.03 -32.51
CA SER A 30 -1.64 -23.57 -32.51
C SER A 30 -2.04 -23.02 -31.13
N SER A 31 -2.21 -23.87 -30.10
CA SER A 31 -2.63 -23.44 -28.76
C SER A 31 -1.47 -23.10 -27.83
N CYS A 32 -0.21 -23.27 -28.26
CA CYS A 32 0.92 -22.62 -27.62
C CYS A 32 1.01 -21.17 -28.12
N MET A 33 0.07 -20.32 -27.69
CA MET A 33 0.50 -18.96 -27.40
C MET A 33 1.44 -19.12 -26.22
N THR A 34 2.73 -18.89 -26.44
CA THR A 34 3.62 -18.46 -25.37
C THR A 34 2.93 -17.27 -24.71
N THR A 35 2.24 -17.50 -23.61
CA THR A 35 2.03 -16.44 -22.62
C THR A 35 3.45 -15.96 -22.35
N LYS A 36 3.78 -14.75 -22.82
CA LYS A 36 4.96 -14.07 -22.30
C LYS A 36 4.74 -14.09 -20.81
N THR A 37 5.50 -14.91 -20.10
CA THR A 37 5.63 -14.75 -18.66
C THR A 37 6.24 -13.37 -18.54
N GLU A 38 5.42 -12.36 -18.25
CA GLU A 38 5.92 -11.05 -17.89
C GLU A 38 6.86 -11.28 -16.72
N ASP A 39 8.10 -10.80 -16.88
CA ASP A 39 9.10 -10.93 -15.84
C ASP A 39 8.62 -10.10 -14.65
N LYS A 40 8.24 -10.79 -13.58
CA LYS A 40 7.74 -10.15 -12.35
C LYS A 40 8.88 -9.68 -11.46
N ASP A 41 10.13 -10.01 -11.79
CA ASP A 41 11.30 -9.59 -11.03
C ASP A 41 11.85 -8.26 -11.52
N ILE A 42 11.90 -7.28 -10.61
CA ILE A 42 12.39 -5.94 -10.88
C ILE A 42 13.67 -5.73 -10.09
N SER A 43 14.79 -5.56 -10.80
CA SER A 43 16.09 -5.34 -10.17
C SER A 43 16.23 -3.87 -9.74
N LEU A 44 16.26 -3.63 -8.43
CA LEU A 44 16.57 -2.34 -7.83
C LEU A 44 18.08 -2.21 -7.67
N LYS A 45 18.70 -1.26 -8.37
CA LYS A 45 20.14 -1.05 -8.35
C LYS A 45 20.45 0.42 -8.13
N ASP A 46 21.64 0.69 -7.59
CA ASP A 46 22.26 2.00 -7.69
C ASP A 46 22.90 2.11 -9.09
N THR A 47 22.30 2.94 -9.94
CA THR A 47 22.77 3.14 -11.32
C THR A 47 23.07 4.61 -11.63
N SER A 48 22.89 5.51 -10.66
CA SER A 48 23.01 6.95 -10.89
C SER A 48 24.29 7.50 -10.27
N GLU A 49 24.97 8.35 -11.03
CA GLU A 49 26.10 9.15 -10.53
C GLU A 49 25.65 10.50 -9.92
N HIS A 50 24.34 10.79 -9.99
CA HIS A 50 23.77 12.08 -9.61
C HIS A 50 22.81 11.96 -8.43
N ILE A 51 23.02 12.82 -7.44
CA ILE A 51 22.13 12.99 -6.30
C ILE A 51 21.03 13.96 -6.70
N VAL A 52 19.80 13.47 -6.67
CA VAL A 52 18.60 14.27 -6.91
C VAL A 52 18.05 14.76 -5.59
N LYS A 53 17.76 16.06 -5.53
CA LYS A 53 17.12 16.65 -4.36
C LYS A 53 15.63 16.35 -4.43
N VAL A 54 15.02 16.22 -3.27
CA VAL A 54 13.58 15.96 -3.20
C VAL A 54 12.77 17.11 -3.83
N SER A 55 13.28 18.36 -3.92
CA SER A 55 12.67 19.46 -4.73
C SER A 55 12.40 19.03 -6.16
N ASP A 56 13.40 18.39 -6.76
CA ASP A 56 13.50 18.22 -8.21
C ASP A 56 12.51 17.15 -8.67
N LEU A 57 12.03 16.35 -7.72
CA LEU A 57 10.94 15.39 -7.83
C LEU A 57 9.57 16.03 -7.93
N ILE A 58 9.43 17.30 -7.58
CA ILE A 58 8.12 17.93 -7.42
C ILE A 58 7.82 18.77 -8.66
N SER A 59 6.81 18.36 -9.43
CA SER A 59 6.36 19.11 -10.60
C SER A 59 5.34 20.19 -10.25
N LYS A 60 4.47 19.89 -9.28
CA LYS A 60 3.40 20.75 -8.79
C LYS A 60 3.22 20.49 -7.31
N TYR A 61 2.95 21.56 -6.56
CA TYR A 61 2.62 21.45 -5.15
C TYR A 61 1.56 22.45 -4.71
N GLU A 62 0.97 22.19 -3.56
CA GLU A 62 -0.02 23.02 -2.86
C GLU A 62 0.16 22.83 -1.36
N TRP A 63 0.15 23.94 -0.61
CA TRP A 63 0.15 23.92 0.84
C TRP A 63 -1.29 23.94 1.37
N ILE A 64 -1.60 23.02 2.29
CA ILE A 64 -2.87 22.96 3.00
C ILE A 64 -2.60 23.31 4.46
N HIS A 65 -3.10 24.48 4.87
CA HIS A 65 -2.97 24.97 6.25
C HIS A 65 -4.07 24.34 7.10
N LEU A 66 -3.69 23.51 8.06
CA LEU A 66 -4.65 22.93 8.99
C LEU A 66 -5.01 23.96 10.07
N ASP A 67 -6.31 24.20 10.26
CA ASP A 67 -6.81 25.02 11.36
C ASP A 67 -6.33 24.47 12.71
N SER A 68 -6.17 25.36 13.70
CA SER A 68 -5.81 24.95 15.04
C SER A 68 -6.90 24.08 15.67
N ILE A 69 -6.45 23.03 16.35
CA ILE A 69 -7.34 22.13 17.08
C ILE A 69 -7.54 22.72 18.49
N PRO A 70 -8.79 22.90 18.96
CA PRO A 70 -9.02 23.44 20.29
C PRO A 70 -8.28 22.65 21.38
N ASN A 71 -7.38 23.35 22.10
CA ASN A 71 -6.55 22.83 23.19
C ASN A 71 -5.64 21.64 22.80
N ALA A 72 -5.21 21.53 21.54
CA ALA A 72 -4.31 20.47 21.11
C ALA A 72 -3.47 20.81 19.88
N SER A 73 -2.49 19.97 19.62
CA SER A 73 -1.63 19.98 18.43
C SER A 73 -1.55 18.56 17.85
N ILE A 74 -1.15 18.44 16.58
CA ILE A 74 -0.85 17.14 15.98
C ILE A 74 0.59 16.77 16.30
N GLY A 75 0.81 15.65 16.98
CA GLY A 75 2.15 15.21 17.36
C GLY A 75 2.86 14.46 16.24
N ASN A 76 2.22 13.41 15.70
CA ASN A 76 2.76 12.61 14.60
C ASN A 76 1.61 12.14 13.70
N ALA A 77 1.52 12.72 12.50
CA ALA A 77 0.60 12.23 11.47
C ALA A 77 1.09 10.87 10.94
N ALA A 78 0.60 9.80 11.56
CA ALA A 78 1.00 8.43 11.26
C ALA A 78 0.28 7.87 10.03
N ARG A 79 -0.90 8.42 9.72
CA ARG A 79 -1.67 8.05 8.53
C ARG A 79 -2.55 9.21 8.08
N ILE A 80 -2.65 9.40 6.77
CA ILE A 80 -3.52 10.40 6.15
C ILE A 80 -4.36 9.70 5.08
N ILE A 81 -5.68 9.92 5.09
CA ILE A 81 -6.61 9.44 4.07
C ILE A 81 -7.47 10.60 3.59
N GLU A 82 -7.58 10.77 2.27
CA GLU A 82 -8.55 11.67 1.66
C GLU A 82 -9.79 10.93 1.20
N HIS A 83 -10.97 11.40 1.59
CA HIS A 83 -12.22 10.85 1.11
C HIS A 83 -13.35 11.89 1.18
N ASN A 84 -14.14 12.00 0.10
CA ASN A 84 -15.31 12.89 0.01
C ASN A 84 -15.06 14.34 0.47
N GLY A 85 -13.93 14.93 0.08
CA GLY A 85 -13.58 16.32 0.43
C GLY A 85 -13.16 16.52 1.89
N ARG A 86 -12.87 15.43 2.60
CA ARG A 86 -12.31 15.42 3.95
C ARG A 86 -10.90 14.83 3.95
N ILE A 87 -10.09 15.30 4.89
CA ILE A 87 -8.76 14.77 5.20
C ILE A 87 -8.84 14.18 6.61
N TYR A 88 -8.57 12.89 6.72
CA TYR A 88 -8.51 12.17 7.99
C TYR A 88 -7.05 11.96 8.37
N ILE A 89 -6.65 12.40 9.56
CA ILE A 89 -5.27 12.32 10.05
C ILE A 89 -5.28 11.53 11.35
N LEU A 90 -4.53 10.43 11.38
CA LEU A 90 -4.29 9.68 12.60
C LEU A 90 -3.10 10.26 13.36
N ASP A 91 -3.34 10.73 14.58
CA ASP A 91 -2.28 11.09 15.52
C ASP A 91 -2.03 9.93 16.50
N LEU A 92 -0.87 9.27 16.39
CA LEU A 92 -0.48 8.16 17.27
C LEU A 92 0.25 8.58 18.55
N THR A 93 0.67 9.83 18.69
CA THR A 93 1.52 10.25 19.81
C THR A 93 0.77 11.08 20.83
N SER A 94 0.11 12.15 20.41
CA SER A 94 -0.43 13.13 21.36
C SER A 94 -1.86 12.81 21.78
N ARG A 95 -2.73 12.51 20.81
CA ARG A 95 -4.17 12.31 21.05
C ARG A 95 -4.63 10.87 20.96
N LYS A 96 -3.98 10.05 20.12
CA LYS A 96 -4.44 8.68 19.83
C LYS A 96 -5.87 8.69 19.28
N GLU A 97 -6.15 9.61 18.37
CA GLU A 97 -7.47 9.88 17.78
C GLU A 97 -7.33 10.12 16.27
N VAL A 98 -8.44 9.97 15.54
CA VAL A 98 -8.53 10.39 14.14
C VAL A 98 -9.09 11.81 14.10
N LEU A 99 -8.31 12.72 13.52
CA LEU A 99 -8.67 14.11 13.32
C LEU A 99 -9.24 14.30 11.92
N THR A 100 -10.35 15.02 11.80
CA THR A 100 -11.02 15.24 10.53
C THR A 100 -10.97 16.71 10.16
N PHE A 101 -10.49 16.98 8.96
CA PHE A 101 -10.41 18.30 8.36
C PHE A 101 -11.18 18.34 7.04
N GLY A 102 -11.61 19.53 6.62
CA GLY A 102 -12.03 19.77 5.24
C GLY A 102 -10.84 19.77 4.29
N ALA A 103 -11.08 19.62 3.00
CA ALA A 103 -10.04 19.74 1.97
C ALA A 103 -9.36 21.13 1.95
N ASP A 104 -10.01 22.15 2.52
CA ASP A 104 -9.47 23.50 2.72
C ASP A 104 -8.69 23.65 4.04
N GLY A 105 -8.47 22.56 4.78
CA GLY A 105 -7.74 22.54 6.04
C GLY A 105 -8.57 22.95 7.27
N LYS A 106 -9.87 23.26 7.13
CA LYS A 106 -10.71 23.59 8.30
C LYS A 106 -10.90 22.39 9.22
N PHE A 107 -10.70 22.56 10.51
CA PHE A 107 -10.96 21.51 11.49
C PHE A 107 -12.47 21.26 11.61
N LEU A 108 -12.88 19.99 11.49
CA LEU A 108 -14.29 19.59 11.52
C LEU A 108 -14.65 18.91 12.84
N ASN A 109 -13.95 17.83 13.19
CA ASN A 109 -14.20 17.04 14.39
C ASN A 109 -13.05 16.05 14.67
N THR A 110 -13.12 15.40 15.83
CA THR A 110 -12.33 14.20 16.15
C THR A 110 -13.23 12.96 16.12
N ILE A 111 -12.63 11.80 15.88
CA ILE A 111 -13.29 10.50 15.83
C ILE A 111 -12.51 9.55 16.73
N GLY A 112 -13.24 8.91 17.64
CA GLY A 112 -12.64 8.06 18.66
C GLY A 112 -12.13 8.83 19.86
N VAL A 113 -11.97 8.12 20.97
CA VAL A 113 -11.30 8.60 22.18
C VAL A 113 -10.67 7.42 22.90
N GLN A 114 -9.47 7.63 23.42
CA GLN A 114 -8.78 6.60 24.20
C GLN A 114 -9.46 6.43 25.57
N GLY A 115 -9.75 5.18 25.94
CA GLY A 115 -10.37 4.83 27.21
C GLY A 115 -10.86 3.38 27.26
N ASN A 116 -11.68 3.06 28.25
CA ASN A 116 -12.23 1.72 28.44
C ASN A 116 -13.78 1.72 28.55
N GLY A 117 -14.40 2.88 28.33
CA GLY A 117 -15.83 3.07 28.31
C GLY A 117 -16.50 2.57 27.02
N HIS A 118 -17.82 2.67 26.99
CA HIS A 118 -18.60 2.32 25.79
C HIS A 118 -18.23 3.24 24.62
N GLY A 119 -17.73 2.64 23.54
CA GLY A 119 -17.29 3.39 22.36
C GLY A 119 -15.92 4.05 22.49
N GLU A 120 -15.18 3.78 23.56
CA GLU A 120 -13.78 4.15 23.74
C GLU A 120 -12.90 2.93 23.44
N TYR A 121 -11.65 3.16 23.00
CA TYR A 121 -10.68 2.08 22.75
C TYR A 121 -9.43 2.23 23.63
N PRO A 122 -8.79 1.11 24.03
CA PRO A 122 -7.63 1.16 24.92
C PRO A 122 -6.40 1.78 24.27
N ASP A 123 -6.27 1.60 22.95
CA ASP A 123 -5.24 2.23 22.12
C ASP A 123 -5.68 2.20 20.65
N ILE A 124 -4.93 2.88 19.79
CA ILE A 124 -5.15 2.91 18.34
C ILE A 124 -3.87 2.47 17.63
N LEU A 125 -4.02 1.60 16.64
CA LEU A 125 -2.94 1.15 15.78
C LEU A 125 -3.05 1.80 14.41
N ASP A 126 -4.26 1.80 13.86
CA ASP A 126 -4.52 2.24 12.50
C ASP A 126 -6.01 2.53 12.28
N PHE A 127 -6.38 3.05 11.11
CA PHE A 127 -7.78 3.24 10.73
C PHE A 127 -8.02 3.07 9.23
N ALA A 128 -9.26 2.77 8.88
CA ALA A 128 -9.75 2.76 7.51
C ALA A 128 -11.04 3.57 7.38
N VAL A 129 -11.24 4.18 6.21
CA VAL A 129 -12.50 4.83 5.83
C VAL A 129 -13.24 3.88 4.89
N ASN A 130 -14.44 3.47 5.26
CA ASN A 130 -15.31 2.71 4.38
C ASN A 130 -15.83 3.64 3.27
N THR A 131 -15.24 3.55 2.09
CA THR A 131 -15.55 4.43 0.97
C THR A 131 -16.96 4.26 0.40
N THR A 132 -17.70 3.22 0.83
CA THR A 132 -19.09 2.98 0.40
C THR A 132 -20.11 3.74 1.26
N ASN A 133 -19.87 3.87 2.57
CA ASN A 133 -20.83 4.46 3.50
C ASN A 133 -20.29 5.61 4.37
N GLY A 134 -18.98 5.89 4.30
CA GLY A 134 -18.31 6.93 5.07
C GLY A 134 -17.91 6.54 6.49
N ASP A 135 -18.21 5.31 6.96
CA ASP A 135 -17.88 4.89 8.32
C ASP A 135 -16.37 4.76 8.53
N ILE A 136 -15.90 5.11 9.73
CA ILE A 136 -14.51 5.07 10.14
C ILE A 136 -14.31 3.86 11.04
N ALA A 137 -13.46 2.95 10.59
CA ALA A 137 -13.07 1.74 11.32
C ALA A 137 -11.69 1.97 11.95
N ILE A 138 -11.66 2.11 13.27
CA ILE A 138 -10.43 2.24 14.04
C ILE A 138 -9.97 0.86 14.50
N LEU A 139 -8.77 0.46 14.12
CA LEU A 139 -8.11 -0.76 14.59
C LEU A 139 -7.40 -0.48 15.92
N SER A 140 -7.81 -1.23 16.94
CA SER A 140 -7.25 -1.20 18.29
C SER A 140 -6.49 -2.51 18.59
N PRO A 141 -5.58 -2.53 19.57
CA PRO A 141 -4.91 -3.75 20.03
C PRO A 141 -5.87 -4.91 20.31
N ALA A 142 -5.31 -6.12 20.22
CA ALA A 142 -6.07 -7.37 20.20
C ALA A 142 -7.09 -7.41 19.06
N SER A 143 -6.78 -6.80 17.91
CA SER A 143 -7.54 -6.94 16.64
C SER A 143 -9.03 -6.67 16.79
N THR A 144 -9.35 -5.64 17.57
CA THR A 144 -10.71 -5.17 17.75
C THR A 144 -10.88 -3.89 16.95
N VAL A 145 -11.91 -3.85 16.11
CA VAL A 145 -12.27 -2.65 15.37
C VAL A 145 -13.40 -1.93 16.09
N TYR A 146 -13.27 -0.61 16.22
CA TYR A 146 -14.30 0.30 16.70
C TYR A 146 -14.79 1.14 15.52
N VAL A 147 -16.10 1.10 15.27
CA VAL A 147 -16.71 1.72 14.10
C VAL A 147 -17.46 2.98 14.54
N TYR A 148 -17.21 4.08 13.84
CA TYR A 148 -17.84 5.37 14.03
C TYR A 148 -18.38 5.88 12.71
N ASN A 149 -19.39 6.75 12.75
CA ASN A 149 -19.78 7.49 11.55
C ASN A 149 -18.88 8.73 11.33
N GLU A 150 -19.06 9.43 10.20
CA GLU A 150 -18.25 10.62 9.85
C GLU A 150 -18.28 11.76 10.88
N VAL A 151 -19.32 11.84 11.71
CA VAL A 151 -19.42 12.87 12.76
C VAL A 151 -18.83 12.43 14.10
N GLY A 152 -18.29 11.21 14.18
CA GLY A 152 -17.62 10.68 15.37
C GLY A 152 -18.53 9.94 16.36
N ASN A 153 -19.78 9.64 16.00
CA ASN A 153 -20.65 8.84 16.85
C ASN A 153 -20.28 7.36 16.74
N PHE A 154 -20.06 6.73 17.89
CA PHE A 154 -19.81 5.29 17.96
C PHE A 154 -21.02 4.49 17.47
N ILE A 155 -20.75 3.47 16.65
CA ILE A 155 -21.75 2.55 16.08
C ILE A 155 -21.66 1.19 16.77
N ARG A 156 -20.48 0.55 16.74
CA ARG A 156 -20.23 -0.78 17.30
C ARG A 156 -18.74 -1.09 17.40
N SER A 157 -18.40 -2.16 18.12
CA SER A 157 -17.07 -2.77 18.06
C SER A 157 -17.15 -4.26 17.70
N VAL A 158 -16.11 -4.77 17.04
CA VAL A 158 -16.02 -6.17 16.58
C VAL A 158 -14.60 -6.69 16.77
N LYS A 159 -14.44 -7.82 17.47
CA LYS A 159 -13.18 -8.58 17.51
C LYS A 159 -13.06 -9.39 16.22
N LEU A 160 -11.99 -9.14 15.45
CA LEU A 160 -11.82 -9.71 14.12
C LEU A 160 -11.24 -11.13 14.14
N THR A 161 -10.19 -11.32 14.92
CA THR A 161 -9.41 -12.57 14.98
C THR A 161 -8.56 -12.60 16.26
N GLU A 162 -8.04 -13.78 16.63
CA GLU A 162 -7.10 -13.93 17.75
C GLU A 162 -5.69 -13.45 17.39
N SER A 163 -5.29 -13.51 16.12
CA SER A 163 -4.06 -12.89 15.60
C SER A 163 -4.04 -11.40 15.90
N LEU A 164 -2.85 -10.83 16.07
CA LEU A 164 -2.71 -9.38 16.18
C LEU A 164 -2.64 -8.79 14.76
N LEU A 165 -3.42 -7.74 14.52
CA LEU A 165 -3.43 -7.00 13.26
C LEU A 165 -2.84 -5.62 13.52
N TRP A 166 -2.02 -5.13 12.61
CA TRP A 166 -1.27 -3.88 12.76
C TRP A 166 -1.79 -2.79 11.82
N HIS A 167 -2.13 -3.16 10.58
CA HIS A 167 -2.69 -2.23 9.61
C HIS A 167 -4.08 -2.65 9.13
N ILE A 168 -4.87 -1.68 8.69
CA ILE A 168 -6.18 -1.89 8.08
C ILE A 168 -6.39 -0.94 6.89
N ILE A 169 -6.93 -1.44 5.78
CA ILE A 169 -7.45 -0.64 4.67
C ILE A 169 -8.87 -1.10 4.34
N PHE A 170 -9.61 -0.27 3.62
CA PHE A 170 -10.88 -0.65 3.01
C PHE A 170 -10.77 -0.45 1.51
N THR A 171 -11.02 -1.50 0.74
CA THR A 171 -10.91 -1.50 -0.72
C THR A 171 -11.96 -2.42 -1.32
N GLN A 172 -12.64 -1.98 -2.38
CA GLN A 172 -13.60 -2.81 -3.14
C GLN A 172 -14.68 -3.51 -2.28
N GLY A 173 -15.08 -2.93 -1.14
CA GLY A 173 -16.09 -3.52 -0.25
C GLY A 173 -15.54 -4.45 0.84
N HIS A 174 -14.22 -4.60 0.94
CA HIS A 174 -13.53 -5.48 1.87
C HIS A 174 -12.64 -4.70 2.82
N TYR A 175 -12.58 -5.13 4.08
CA TYR A 175 -11.51 -4.74 5.00
C TYR A 175 -10.35 -5.71 4.83
N ILE A 176 -9.16 -5.16 4.64
CA ILE A 176 -7.91 -5.91 4.52
C ILE A 176 -7.05 -5.51 5.70
N CYS A 177 -6.49 -6.48 6.41
CA CYS A 177 -5.61 -6.23 7.54
C CYS A 177 -4.31 -7.02 7.39
N SER A 178 -3.22 -6.49 7.93
CA SER A 178 -1.91 -7.16 7.91
C SER A 178 -1.36 -7.46 9.31
N THR A 179 -0.57 -8.52 9.43
CA THR A 179 0.17 -8.89 10.65
C THR A 179 1.66 -8.53 10.60
N ASP A 180 2.17 -8.18 9.41
CA ASP A 180 3.56 -7.74 9.14
C ASP A 180 4.67 -8.60 9.74
N HIS A 181 4.46 -9.92 9.77
CA HIS A 181 5.35 -10.90 10.42
C HIS A 181 5.63 -10.62 11.91
N CYS A 182 4.84 -9.80 12.60
CA CYS A 182 5.08 -9.39 13.99
C CYS A 182 4.35 -10.26 15.03
N THR A 183 3.68 -11.35 14.62
CA THR A 183 2.66 -12.01 15.45
C THR A 183 2.91 -13.49 15.62
N TYR A 184 2.03 -14.38 15.17
CA TYR A 184 2.29 -15.81 15.14
C TYR A 184 3.23 -16.14 13.99
N THR A 185 4.08 -17.14 14.18
CA THR A 185 5.00 -17.68 13.16
C THR A 185 4.63 -19.09 12.72
N GLU A 186 3.67 -19.73 13.40
CA GLU A 186 3.18 -21.08 13.13
C GLU A 186 1.72 -21.26 13.57
N GLY A 187 1.05 -22.29 13.05
CA GLY A 187 -0.34 -22.62 13.37
C GLY A 187 -1.37 -22.02 12.40
N ASP A 188 -2.66 -22.19 12.71
CA ASP A 188 -3.78 -21.83 11.83
C ASP A 188 -3.98 -20.32 11.64
N ASP A 189 -3.22 -19.51 12.37
CA ASP A 189 -3.26 -18.05 12.44
C ASP A 189 -1.97 -17.37 11.93
N ALA A 190 -1.05 -18.15 11.38
CA ALA A 190 0.25 -17.68 10.89
C ALA A 190 0.20 -17.19 9.43
N PHE A 191 -0.60 -16.14 9.19
CA PHE A 191 -0.79 -15.52 7.87
C PHE A 191 -0.53 -14.02 7.92
N LEU A 192 -0.03 -13.44 6.84
CA LEU A 192 0.23 -12.02 6.74
C LEU A 192 -1.04 -11.20 6.55
N ILE A 193 -1.94 -11.68 5.70
CA ILE A 193 -3.11 -10.92 5.26
C ILE A 193 -4.38 -11.61 5.70
N TYR A 194 -5.26 -10.83 6.32
CA TYR A 194 -6.60 -11.22 6.72
C TYR A 194 -7.61 -10.33 6.02
N THR A 195 -8.68 -10.94 5.50
CA THR A 195 -9.74 -10.19 4.84
C THR A 195 -11.09 -10.45 5.45
N PHE A 196 -11.90 -9.41 5.42
CA PHE A 196 -13.22 -9.39 6.00
C PHE A 196 -14.18 -8.64 5.09
N THR A 197 -15.44 -9.06 5.10
CA THR A 197 -16.52 -8.31 4.47
C THR A 197 -16.66 -6.92 5.09
N SER A 198 -17.40 -6.02 4.43
CA SER A 198 -17.77 -4.70 5.00
C SER A 198 -18.53 -4.76 6.34
N ASP A 199 -19.09 -5.92 6.74
CA ASP A 199 -19.67 -6.16 8.07
C ASP A 199 -18.76 -6.94 9.03
N PHE A 200 -17.46 -7.05 8.71
CA PHE A 200 -16.40 -7.70 9.50
C PHE A 200 -16.54 -9.22 9.67
N LYS A 201 -17.18 -9.91 8.73
CA LYS A 201 -17.16 -11.38 8.69
C LYS A 201 -15.86 -11.84 8.03
N PRO A 202 -15.13 -12.82 8.60
CA PRO A 202 -13.90 -13.34 7.98
C PRO A 202 -14.17 -13.93 6.59
N GLU A 203 -13.34 -13.59 5.61
CA GLU A 203 -13.40 -14.11 4.24
C GLU A 203 -12.19 -14.98 3.90
N GLY A 204 -10.99 -14.59 4.34
CA GLY A 204 -9.80 -15.38 4.09
C GLY A 204 -8.57 -14.98 4.90
N LYS A 205 -7.60 -15.89 4.89
CA LYS A 205 -6.25 -15.71 5.40
C LYS A 205 -5.28 -16.06 4.27
N TYR A 206 -4.33 -15.18 3.99
CA TYR A 206 -3.49 -15.28 2.81
C TYR A 206 -2.04 -14.98 3.16
N ILE A 207 -1.16 -15.61 2.39
CA ILE A 207 0.30 -15.51 2.46
C ILE A 207 0.82 -15.96 3.84
N PRO A 208 1.51 -17.11 3.94
CA PRO A 208 2.07 -17.53 5.21
C PRO A 208 3.13 -16.53 5.68
N VAL A 209 3.17 -16.32 7.00
CA VAL A 209 4.26 -15.55 7.64
C VAL A 209 5.59 -16.29 7.53
N LEU A 210 6.67 -15.55 7.76
CA LEU A 210 8.01 -16.08 7.91
C LEU A 210 8.13 -16.88 9.22
N PRO A 211 9.04 -17.87 9.28
CA PRO A 211 9.25 -18.71 10.48
C PRO A 211 9.95 -17.97 11.63
N GLN A 212 10.03 -16.64 11.57
CA GLN A 212 10.62 -15.76 12.56
C GLN A 212 9.83 -14.44 12.60
N GLN A 213 9.66 -13.88 13.78
CA GLN A 213 9.03 -12.56 13.92
C GLN A 213 9.95 -11.46 13.40
N MET A 214 9.37 -10.41 12.81
CA MET A 214 10.11 -9.26 12.27
C MET A 214 9.75 -7.94 12.99
N PRO A 215 10.25 -7.70 14.22
CA PRO A 215 9.87 -6.53 15.01
C PRO A 215 10.36 -5.18 14.44
N SER A 216 11.18 -5.18 13.39
CA SER A 216 11.80 -3.98 12.80
C SER A 216 10.88 -3.18 11.86
N THR A 217 9.55 -3.38 11.92
CA THR A 217 8.58 -2.75 11.01
C THR A 217 8.42 -1.24 11.17
N ALA A 218 8.78 -0.68 12.33
CA ALA A 218 8.63 0.76 12.61
C ALA A 218 9.40 1.70 11.67
N MET A 219 10.34 1.15 10.89
CA MET A 219 11.17 1.88 9.92
C MET A 219 10.59 1.87 8.50
N PHE A 220 9.56 1.06 8.27
CA PHE A 220 8.94 0.91 6.96
C PHE A 220 7.68 1.74 6.83
N GLU A 221 7.40 2.16 5.61
CA GLU A 221 6.23 2.98 5.29
C GLU A 221 5.44 2.35 4.14
N GLY A 222 4.12 2.37 4.28
CA GLY A 222 3.19 1.96 3.23
C GLY A 222 3.06 0.44 3.01
N LEU A 223 3.38 -0.39 4.02
CA LEU A 223 3.26 -1.86 3.92
C LEU A 223 1.87 -2.27 3.44
N LEU A 224 0.80 -1.73 4.05
CA LEU A 224 -0.58 -1.91 3.61
C LEU A 224 -1.16 -0.54 3.27
N SER A 225 -1.42 -0.30 2.00
CA SER A 225 -1.86 1.01 1.49
C SER A 225 -2.84 0.84 0.34
N SER A 226 -3.45 1.94 -0.11
CA SER A 226 -4.40 1.92 -1.21
C SER A 226 -4.29 3.19 -2.03
N GLN A 227 -4.53 3.07 -3.34
CA GLN A 227 -4.75 4.19 -4.23
C GLN A 227 -6.12 4.05 -4.87
N GLY A 228 -7.02 5.01 -4.57
CA GLY A 228 -8.43 4.88 -4.93
C GLY A 228 -9.04 3.62 -4.32
N ASP A 229 -9.73 2.83 -5.14
CA ASP A 229 -10.33 1.55 -4.74
C ASP A 229 -9.39 0.36 -4.99
N THR A 230 -8.07 0.55 -5.12
CA THR A 230 -7.12 -0.57 -5.25
C THR A 230 -6.21 -0.62 -4.03
N GLY A 231 -6.17 -1.77 -3.36
CA GLY A 231 -5.32 -2.03 -2.22
C GLY A 231 -4.02 -2.73 -2.60
N TYR A 232 -2.96 -2.48 -1.85
CA TYR A 232 -1.64 -3.06 -2.07
C TYR A 232 -1.02 -3.50 -0.75
N TYR A 233 -0.31 -4.62 -0.78
CA TYR A 233 0.57 -5.05 0.29
C TYR A 233 2.00 -5.22 -0.20
N MET A 234 2.93 -4.49 0.40
CA MET A 234 4.37 -4.61 0.15
C MET A 234 5.03 -5.36 1.31
N ASP A 235 5.40 -6.62 1.08
CA ASP A 235 6.23 -7.37 2.01
C ASP A 235 7.69 -6.91 1.86
N MET A 236 8.13 -6.08 2.81
CA MET A 236 9.48 -5.50 2.82
C MET A 236 10.58 -6.54 3.05
N PHE A 237 10.25 -7.74 3.56
CA PHE A 237 11.24 -8.78 3.91
C PHE A 237 11.42 -9.78 2.78
N THR A 238 10.35 -10.11 2.06
CA THR A 238 10.43 -10.95 0.86
C THR A 238 10.50 -10.14 -0.43
N HIS A 239 10.51 -8.81 -0.31
CA HIS A 239 10.50 -7.85 -1.42
C HIS A 239 9.40 -8.15 -2.43
N SER A 240 8.20 -8.48 -1.95
CA SER A 240 7.09 -8.93 -2.78
C SER A 240 5.93 -7.95 -2.68
N LEU A 241 5.52 -7.40 -3.82
CA LEU A 241 4.35 -6.53 -3.93
C LEU A 241 3.15 -7.35 -4.38
N TYR A 242 2.08 -7.25 -3.61
CA TYR A 242 0.79 -7.85 -3.89
C TYR A 242 -0.25 -6.76 -4.15
N GLU A 243 -1.07 -6.96 -5.17
CA GLU A 243 -2.29 -6.19 -5.38
C GLU A 243 -3.48 -6.96 -4.78
N ILE A 244 -4.36 -6.27 -4.06
CA ILE A 244 -5.60 -6.85 -3.57
C ILE A 244 -6.65 -6.73 -4.67
N ASN A 245 -7.08 -7.88 -5.21
CA ASN A 245 -8.08 -7.92 -6.27
C ASN A 245 -9.50 -7.66 -5.75
N ASN A 246 -10.45 -7.55 -6.70
CA ASN A 246 -11.88 -7.29 -6.48
C ASN A 246 -12.62 -8.27 -5.56
N SER A 247 -12.00 -9.38 -5.17
CA SER A 247 -12.56 -10.34 -4.21
C SER A 247 -11.84 -10.30 -2.87
N GLY A 248 -11.00 -9.29 -2.61
CA GLY A 248 -10.17 -9.19 -1.42
C GLY A 248 -9.03 -10.20 -1.39
N ILE A 249 -8.59 -10.75 -2.53
CA ILE A 249 -7.51 -11.75 -2.55
C ILE A 249 -6.21 -11.08 -3.01
N PRO A 250 -5.09 -11.23 -2.27
CA PRO A 250 -3.80 -10.71 -2.71
C PRO A 250 -3.23 -11.56 -3.86
N ASP A 251 -2.94 -10.90 -4.98
CA ASP A 251 -2.26 -11.45 -6.14
C ASP A 251 -0.83 -10.89 -6.23
N LEU A 252 0.17 -11.77 -6.35
CA LEU A 252 1.57 -11.34 -6.49
C LEU A 252 1.73 -10.55 -7.80
N LEU A 253 2.08 -9.28 -7.68
CA LEU A 253 2.30 -8.37 -8.80
C LEU A 253 3.76 -8.40 -9.23
N PHE A 254 4.68 -8.05 -8.32
CA PHE A 254 6.13 -8.00 -8.57
C PHE A 254 6.94 -8.55 -7.40
N THR A 255 8.15 -9.00 -7.69
CA THR A 255 9.24 -9.18 -6.73
C THR A 255 10.36 -8.19 -7.03
N PHE A 256 11.08 -7.74 -6.01
CA PHE A 256 12.21 -6.84 -6.19
C PHE A 256 13.51 -7.50 -5.77
N SER A 257 14.49 -7.44 -6.66
CA SER A 257 15.82 -7.98 -6.42
C SER A 257 16.81 -6.87 -6.10
N LEU A 258 17.46 -6.99 -4.93
CA LEU A 258 18.54 -6.10 -4.48
C LEU A 258 19.90 -6.80 -4.59
N PRO A 259 20.99 -6.08 -4.91
CA PRO A 259 22.34 -6.65 -5.06
C PRO A 259 22.84 -7.41 -3.83
N ASP A 260 22.67 -6.82 -2.64
CA ASP A 260 23.03 -7.41 -1.35
C ASP A 260 21.86 -7.29 -0.36
N ALA A 261 20.76 -7.97 -0.69
CA ALA A 261 19.56 -7.99 0.12
C ALA A 261 19.84 -8.35 1.59
N MET A 262 19.35 -7.52 2.51
CA MET A 262 19.49 -7.76 3.94
C MET A 262 18.88 -9.12 4.35
N PRO A 263 19.63 -9.97 5.07
CA PRO A 263 19.10 -11.25 5.53
C PRO A 263 17.95 -11.07 6.54
N ASN A 264 16.91 -11.91 6.42
CA ASN A 264 15.78 -11.95 7.36
C ASN A 264 16.18 -12.07 8.84
N SER A 265 17.27 -12.77 9.14
CA SER A 265 17.77 -12.90 10.51
C SER A 265 18.17 -11.56 11.13
N VAL A 266 18.53 -10.55 10.32
CA VAL A 266 18.88 -9.20 10.78
C VAL A 266 17.61 -8.42 11.18
N PHE A 267 16.53 -8.56 10.41
CA PHE A 267 15.24 -7.92 10.73
C PHE A 267 14.59 -8.45 12.00
N GLY A 268 14.91 -9.69 12.38
CA GLY A 268 14.44 -10.33 13.62
C GLY A 268 14.92 -9.65 14.91
N GLU A 269 15.96 -8.80 14.83
CA GLU A 269 16.58 -8.15 15.99
C GLU A 269 16.79 -6.65 15.69
N SER A 270 15.98 -5.76 16.29
CA SER A 270 15.98 -4.33 15.92
C SER A 270 17.34 -3.63 16.10
N MET A 271 18.16 -4.05 17.07
CA MET A 271 19.51 -3.52 17.26
C MET A 271 20.45 -3.98 16.14
N GLU A 272 20.35 -5.24 15.71
CA GLU A 272 21.15 -5.75 14.59
C GLU A 272 20.78 -5.03 13.29
N PHE A 273 19.48 -4.85 13.03
CA PHE A 273 19.01 -4.02 11.93
C PHE A 273 19.67 -2.64 11.95
N TYR A 274 19.61 -1.93 13.09
CA TYR A 274 20.21 -0.60 13.20
C TYR A 274 21.73 -0.59 12.91
N MET A 275 22.46 -1.64 13.32
CA MET A 275 23.90 -1.77 13.11
C MET A 275 24.30 -2.21 11.68
N GLN A 276 23.35 -2.73 10.91
CA GLN A 276 23.58 -3.33 9.59
C GLN A 276 22.83 -2.63 8.45
N GLN A 277 21.92 -1.70 8.73
CA GLN A 277 21.11 -0.98 7.72
C GLN A 277 21.90 -0.18 6.68
N THR A 278 23.18 0.12 6.93
CA THR A 278 24.07 0.77 5.94
C THR A 278 25.01 -0.19 5.23
N LYS A 279 25.01 -1.47 5.64
CA LYS A 279 25.90 -2.51 5.12
C LYS A 279 25.22 -3.45 4.13
N HIS A 280 23.89 -3.52 4.21
CA HIS A 280 23.05 -4.33 3.34
C HIS A 280 21.98 -3.46 2.67
N ASP A 281 21.40 -3.99 1.61
CA ASP A 281 20.39 -3.35 0.81
C ASP A 281 18.98 -3.74 1.31
N TRP A 282 18.05 -2.80 1.34
CA TRP A 282 16.69 -3.04 1.83
C TRP A 282 15.69 -2.00 1.30
N ILE A 283 14.42 -2.36 1.24
CA ILE A 283 13.34 -1.45 0.83
C ILE A 283 12.77 -0.76 2.07
N LYS A 284 12.58 0.56 1.98
CA LYS A 284 12.13 1.39 3.10
C LYS A 284 10.67 1.81 2.97
N THR A 285 10.28 2.34 1.82
CA THR A 285 8.94 2.92 1.63
C THR A 285 8.33 2.43 0.32
N PHE A 286 7.04 2.14 0.33
CA PHE A 286 6.22 1.92 -0.87
C PHE A 286 5.02 2.85 -0.87
N ILE A 287 4.79 3.58 -1.97
CA ILE A 287 3.61 4.45 -2.15
C ILE A 287 2.95 4.11 -3.49
N PRO A 288 1.70 3.63 -3.48
CA PRO A 288 0.94 3.46 -4.71
C PRO A 288 0.50 4.83 -5.25
N LEU A 289 0.69 5.05 -6.55
CA LEU A 289 0.22 6.22 -7.29
C LEU A 289 -0.81 5.77 -8.33
N GLN A 290 -1.37 6.72 -9.08
CA GLN A 290 -2.46 6.42 -10.02
C GLN A 290 -2.03 5.46 -11.14
N ASP A 291 -0.85 5.70 -11.74
CA ASP A 291 -0.33 4.95 -12.90
C ASP A 291 1.11 4.42 -12.67
N SER A 292 1.53 4.36 -11.41
CA SER A 292 2.86 3.92 -10.99
C SER A 292 2.93 3.64 -9.49
N PHE A 293 4.10 3.21 -9.05
CA PHE A 293 4.48 3.07 -7.65
C PHE A 293 5.76 3.85 -7.40
N LEU A 294 5.88 4.43 -6.21
CA LEU A 294 7.11 5.01 -5.72
C LEU A 294 7.72 4.08 -4.67
N LEU A 295 8.99 3.75 -4.84
CA LEU A 295 9.77 3.00 -3.87
C LEU A 295 10.96 3.81 -3.41
N THR A 296 11.23 3.79 -2.11
CA THR A 296 12.52 4.22 -1.57
C THR A 296 13.23 3.00 -1.00
N TYR A 297 14.53 2.92 -1.24
CA TYR A 297 15.33 1.76 -0.88
C TYR A 297 16.77 2.16 -0.64
N VAL A 298 17.49 1.38 0.15
CA VAL A 298 18.91 1.56 0.41
C VAL A 298 19.68 0.56 -0.44
N VAL A 299 20.65 1.05 -1.22
CA VAL A 299 21.63 0.21 -1.93
C VAL A 299 23.03 0.75 -1.66
N ASN A 300 23.95 -0.12 -1.25
CA ASN A 300 25.34 0.23 -0.87
C ASN A 300 25.41 1.36 0.19
N GLY A 301 24.43 1.40 1.10
CA GLY A 301 24.32 2.44 2.14
C GLY A 301 23.80 3.79 1.65
N ASN A 302 23.48 3.93 0.36
CA ASN A 302 22.89 5.15 -0.19
C ASN A 302 21.36 5.01 -0.29
N LEU A 303 20.64 6.09 0.02
CA LEU A 303 19.19 6.16 -0.18
C LEU A 303 18.89 6.44 -1.66
N CYS A 304 18.11 5.56 -2.25
CA CYS A 304 17.65 5.61 -3.63
C CYS A 304 16.13 5.74 -3.67
N MET A 305 15.62 6.21 -4.80
CA MET A 305 14.20 6.18 -5.11
C MET A 305 13.98 5.72 -6.55
N ALA A 306 12.90 5.01 -6.80
CA ALA A 306 12.45 4.63 -8.13
C ALA A 306 10.94 4.84 -8.28
N GLU A 307 10.55 5.40 -9.43
CA GLU A 307 9.17 5.33 -9.93
C GLU A 307 9.05 4.16 -10.90
N ILE A 308 8.07 3.29 -10.67
CA ILE A 308 7.86 2.06 -11.42
C ILE A 308 6.45 2.07 -11.99
N SER A 309 6.29 1.83 -13.29
CA SER A 309 4.96 1.75 -13.90
C SER A 309 4.18 0.51 -13.45
N ASN A 310 2.87 0.50 -13.69
CA ASN A 310 2.01 -0.65 -13.38
C ASN A 310 2.41 -1.92 -14.15
N GLU A 311 3.16 -1.79 -15.24
CA GLU A 311 3.73 -2.90 -16.02
C GLU A 311 5.14 -3.33 -15.52
N GLY A 312 5.60 -2.79 -14.39
CA GLY A 312 6.88 -3.17 -13.78
C GLY A 312 8.12 -2.51 -14.40
N LYS A 313 7.92 -1.49 -15.24
CA LYS A 313 9.05 -0.76 -15.84
C LYS A 313 9.49 0.36 -14.91
N ILE A 314 10.75 0.34 -14.48
CA ILE A 314 11.38 1.51 -13.84
C ILE A 314 11.35 2.66 -14.84
N LYS A 315 10.54 3.68 -14.56
CA LYS A 315 10.47 4.90 -15.37
C LYS A 315 11.68 5.76 -15.10
N VAL A 316 12.04 5.89 -13.83
CA VAL A 316 13.02 6.85 -13.35
C VAL A 316 13.57 6.30 -12.01
N SER A 317 14.89 6.29 -11.81
CA SER A 317 15.53 5.93 -10.53
C SER A 317 16.81 6.73 -10.26
N GLY A 318 17.07 7.12 -9.01
CA GLY A 318 18.28 7.86 -8.66
C GLY A 318 18.58 7.92 -7.16
N LEU A 319 19.74 8.47 -6.83
CA LEU A 319 20.15 8.76 -5.46
C LEU A 319 19.36 9.95 -4.92
N ILE A 320 18.87 9.85 -3.69
CA ILE A 320 18.15 10.94 -3.04
C ILE A 320 19.04 11.66 -2.02
N GLY A 321 19.13 12.97 -2.17
CA GLY A 321 19.78 13.86 -1.21
C GLY A 321 18.78 14.52 -0.27
N GLY A 322 19.14 14.63 1.00
CA GLY A 322 18.29 15.23 2.03
C GLY A 322 17.40 14.20 2.73
N ILE A 323 16.43 14.68 3.49
CA ILE A 323 15.49 13.83 4.22
C ILE A 323 14.15 13.85 3.46
N LEU A 324 13.68 12.65 3.11
CA LEU A 324 12.38 12.48 2.50
C LEU A 324 11.30 12.73 3.55
N PRO A 325 10.29 13.58 3.26
CA PRO A 325 9.15 13.69 4.14
C PRO A 325 8.38 12.37 4.14
N LYS A 326 7.56 12.16 5.16
CA LYS A 326 6.56 11.08 5.11
C LYS A 326 5.64 11.30 3.92
N MET A 327 5.25 10.21 3.28
CA MET A 327 4.43 10.25 2.07
C MET A 327 3.18 9.40 2.27
N PHE A 328 2.04 9.95 1.90
CA PHE A 328 0.76 9.25 1.89
C PHE A 328 0.14 9.36 0.50
N PRO A 329 -0.37 8.26 -0.07
CA PRO A 329 -1.11 8.30 -1.31
C PRO A 329 -2.33 9.23 -1.17
N ALA A 330 -2.58 10.06 -2.17
CA ALA A 330 -3.66 11.02 -2.17
C ALA A 330 -4.40 11.05 -3.52
N ALA A 331 -5.49 11.81 -3.59
CA ALA A 331 -6.34 11.86 -4.78
C ALA A 331 -5.56 12.33 -6.02
N HIS A 332 -6.00 11.90 -7.21
CA HIS A 332 -5.48 12.35 -8.51
C HIS A 332 -3.96 12.13 -8.71
N GLY A 333 -3.42 11.05 -8.14
CA GLY A 333 -1.98 10.73 -8.25
C GLY A 333 -1.08 11.72 -7.52
N SER A 334 -1.63 12.49 -6.58
CA SER A 334 -0.83 13.32 -5.68
C SER A 334 -0.34 12.52 -4.46
N ILE A 335 0.62 13.10 -3.76
CA ILE A 335 1.16 12.63 -2.49
C ILE A 335 0.87 13.71 -1.46
N LEU A 336 0.43 13.32 -0.27
CA LEU A 336 0.35 14.19 0.89
C LEU A 336 1.54 13.91 1.81
N SER A 337 2.22 14.98 2.20
CA SER A 337 3.31 14.94 3.16
C SER A 337 2.99 15.85 4.34
N PRO A 338 2.89 15.31 5.57
CA PRO A 338 2.83 16.15 6.76
C PRO A 338 4.18 16.80 7.00
N VAL A 339 4.16 18.10 7.27
CA VAL A 339 5.36 18.93 7.42
C VAL A 339 5.21 19.73 8.70
N THR A 340 6.08 19.46 9.65
CA THR A 340 6.23 20.32 10.82
C THR A 340 7.08 21.55 10.44
N ARG A 341 6.93 22.63 11.20
CA ARG A 341 7.76 23.82 11.03
C ARG A 341 9.26 23.51 11.17
N GLU A 342 9.63 22.65 12.12
CA GLU A 342 11.02 22.27 12.34
C GLU A 342 11.59 21.62 11.07
N GLU A 343 10.90 20.59 10.55
CA GLU A 343 11.27 19.91 9.30
C GLU A 343 11.36 20.89 8.11
N TYR A 344 10.43 21.86 8.02
CA TYR A 344 10.50 22.89 6.98
C TYR A 344 11.76 23.78 7.09
N GLN A 345 12.15 24.17 8.31
CA GLN A 345 13.27 25.09 8.54
C GLN A 345 14.65 24.43 8.45
N THR A 346 14.76 23.16 8.84
CA THR A 346 16.04 22.47 8.93
C THR A 346 16.31 21.54 7.76
N GLU A 347 15.28 21.01 7.08
CA GLU A 347 15.46 19.80 6.26
C GLU A 347 14.82 19.84 4.86
N TRP A 348 14.37 21.00 4.37
CA TRP A 348 13.38 20.96 3.30
C TRP A 348 13.78 21.34 1.88
N LEU A 349 12.86 20.92 0.99
CA LEU A 349 12.84 20.77 -0.46
C LEU A 349 13.31 21.98 -1.27
N GLY A 350 13.76 23.09 -0.70
CA GLY A 350 13.97 24.32 -1.47
C GLY A 350 12.70 24.85 -2.13
N ILE A 351 11.52 24.38 -1.68
CA ILE A 351 10.21 24.89 -2.10
C ILE A 351 9.88 26.10 -1.21
N PRO A 352 9.85 27.32 -1.76
CA PRO A 352 9.54 28.51 -0.99
C PRO A 352 8.05 28.53 -0.65
N GLU A 353 7.73 28.70 0.62
CA GLU A 353 6.43 29.17 1.08
C GLU A 353 6.46 30.71 1.11
N GLU A 354 5.69 31.37 0.23
CA GLU A 354 5.80 32.83 0.04
C GLU A 354 5.31 33.65 1.26
N GLU A 355 4.54 33.07 2.19
CA GLU A 355 4.04 33.75 3.38
C GLU A 355 3.83 32.81 4.59
N LEU A 356 4.90 32.25 5.18
CA LEU A 356 4.78 31.72 6.56
C LEU A 356 4.58 32.90 7.52
N THR A 357 3.34 33.13 7.95
CA THR A 357 3.03 34.20 8.89
C THR A 357 3.28 33.75 10.32
N ILE A 358 3.43 34.71 11.26
CA ILE A 358 3.55 34.42 12.70
C ILE A 358 2.35 33.64 13.25
N LYS A 359 1.22 33.60 12.54
CA LYS A 359 0.04 32.83 12.92
C LYS A 359 0.16 31.34 12.63
N ASP A 360 0.98 30.96 11.65
CA ASP A 360 1.35 29.57 11.35
C ASP A 360 2.43 29.04 12.32
N MET A 361 2.99 29.91 13.16
CA MET A 361 4.14 29.63 14.02
C MET A 361 3.81 28.97 15.37
N GLU A 362 2.54 28.81 15.73
CA GLU A 362 2.10 28.18 16.98
C GLU A 362 1.66 26.73 16.77
N GLY A 363 2.62 25.81 16.61
CA GLY A 363 2.41 24.37 16.78
C GLY A 363 1.57 23.63 15.72
N ASN A 364 1.31 24.25 14.57
CA ASN A 364 0.47 23.64 13.53
C ASN A 364 1.28 22.75 12.58
N LEU A 365 0.70 21.61 12.21
CA LEU A 365 1.16 20.75 11.13
C LEU A 365 0.65 21.30 9.81
N LEU A 366 1.52 21.44 8.81
CA LEU A 366 1.14 21.74 7.43
C LEU A 366 1.06 20.45 6.63
N LEU A 367 0.20 20.39 5.61
CA LEU A 367 0.27 19.34 4.60
C LEU A 367 0.77 19.93 3.29
N LEU A 368 1.81 19.33 2.72
CA LEU A 368 2.17 19.55 1.33
C LEU A 368 1.49 18.49 0.48
N ARG A 369 0.59 18.92 -0.40
CA ARG A 369 0.16 18.10 -1.54
C ARG A 369 1.14 18.32 -2.68
N TRP A 370 1.66 17.26 -3.28
CA TRP A 370 2.57 17.38 -4.41
C TRP A 370 2.43 16.25 -5.42
N HIS A 371 2.92 16.48 -6.63
CA HIS A 371 2.97 15.50 -7.70
C HIS A 371 4.41 15.21 -8.09
N LEU A 372 4.69 13.95 -8.40
CA LEU A 372 5.97 13.55 -8.93
C LEU A 372 6.21 14.20 -10.30
N ASN A 373 7.46 14.52 -10.59
CA ASN A 373 7.87 15.09 -11.85
C ASN A 373 8.22 13.98 -12.84
N GLU A 374 7.31 13.73 -13.79
CA GLU A 374 7.47 12.70 -14.82
C GLU A 374 8.51 13.05 -15.90
N THR A 375 9.01 14.29 -15.91
CA THR A 375 9.86 14.83 -16.99
C THR A 375 11.33 15.03 -16.61
N THR A 376 11.68 14.95 -15.33
CA THR A 376 13.08 15.01 -14.90
C THR A 376 13.68 13.62 -15.07
N PRO A 377 14.55 13.36 -16.05
CA PRO A 377 15.40 12.18 -15.97
C PRO A 377 16.26 12.32 -14.70
N PHE A 378 16.18 11.32 -13.81
CA PHE A 378 17.09 11.17 -12.67
C PHE A 378 18.55 11.14 -13.13
#